data_AF-A0A938LJ86-F1
#
_entry.id   AF-A0A938LJ86-F1
#
_cell.length_a   1.000
_cell.length_b   1.000
_cell.length_c   1.000
_cell.angle_alpha   90.00
_cell.angle_beta   90.00
_cell.angle_gamma   90.00
#
_symmetry.space_group_name_H-M   'P 1'
#
loop_
_entity.id
_entity.type
_entity.pdbx_description
1 polymer ?
#
loop_
_entity_poly.entity_id
_entity_poly.type
_entity_poly.pdbx_seq_one_letter_code
_entity_poly.pdbx_strand_id
1 'polypeptide(L)'
;MTFVGREDFASAFYFPDAGAGEADVEFSIEGAEAVLISAVTAHAHADAIVREFDRGLVLANPSARPYEFDVAALAPGGKFRRIQGSALQDPKTNDGSAVAGKVTLGPKDALFLVRDGP
;
A
#
# COMPACT_ATOMS: atom_id res chain seq x y z
N MET A 1 -7.63 12.75 -8.94
CA MET A 1 -9.04 13.18 -8.94
C MET A 1 -9.72 12.55 -7.75
N THR A 2 -10.09 13.35 -6.75
CA THR A 2 -10.83 12.89 -5.56
C THR A 2 -12.10 13.73 -5.44
N PHE A 3 -13.21 13.09 -5.09
CA PHE A 3 -14.49 13.78 -4.93
C PHE A 3 -14.63 14.33 -3.51
N VAL A 4 -14.92 15.62 -3.38
CA VAL A 4 -15.14 16.29 -2.09
C VAL A 4 -16.63 16.31 -1.77
N GLY A 5 -16.99 15.71 -0.63
CA GLY A 5 -18.35 15.71 -0.09
C GLY A 5 -18.53 16.70 1.06
N ARG A 6 -19.57 16.50 1.87
CA ARG A 6 -19.81 17.28 3.10
C ARG A 6 -19.04 16.78 4.32
N GLU A 7 -18.52 15.56 4.25
CA GLU A 7 -17.75 14.95 5.33
C GLU A 7 -16.26 15.13 5.06
N ASP A 8 -15.50 15.30 6.14
CA ASP A 8 -14.05 15.33 6.09
C ASP A 8 -13.52 13.99 5.57
N PHE A 9 -12.52 14.04 4.70
CA PHE A 9 -11.83 12.86 4.21
C PHE A 9 -10.34 13.12 4.07
N ALA A 10 -9.55 12.04 4.09
CA ALA A 10 -8.13 12.06 3.78
C ALA A 10 -7.89 11.45 2.40
N SER A 11 -7.02 12.07 1.60
CA SER A 11 -6.56 11.53 0.32
C SER A 11 -5.04 11.62 0.23
N ALA A 12 -4.42 10.56 -0.29
CA ALA A 12 -2.99 10.48 -0.51
C ALA A 12 -2.71 10.45 -2.01
N PHE A 13 -1.71 11.22 -2.44
CA PHE A 13 -1.21 11.25 -3.81
C PHE A 13 0.27 10.89 -3.80
N TYR A 14 0.69 10.15 -4.81
CA TYR A 14 2.05 9.63 -4.92
C TYR A 14 2.73 10.18 -6.16
N PHE A 15 3.98 10.64 -5.99
CA PHE A 15 4.79 11.27 -7.02
C PHE A 15 6.11 10.48 -7.16
N PRO A 16 6.17 9.43 -8.00
CA PRO A 16 7.33 8.55 -8.11
C PRO A 16 8.61 9.24 -8.58
N ASP A 17 8.45 10.33 -9.33
CA ASP A 17 9.55 11.09 -9.93
C ASP A 17 9.82 12.41 -9.18
N ALA A 18 9.30 12.55 -7.96
CA ALA A 18 9.68 13.66 -7.10
C ALA A 18 11.17 13.52 -6.74
N GLY A 19 11.99 14.42 -7.30
CA GLY A 19 13.42 14.45 -7.06
C GLY A 19 13.77 14.80 -5.61
N ALA A 20 15.05 14.71 -5.26
CA ALA A 20 15.53 15.20 -3.98
C ALA A 20 15.47 16.74 -3.94
N GLY A 21 15.06 17.29 -2.79
CA GLY A 21 15.05 18.74 -2.56
C GLY A 21 13.63 19.29 -2.37
N GLU A 22 13.46 20.56 -2.72
CA GLU A 22 12.18 21.25 -2.64
C GLU A 22 11.25 20.84 -3.80
N ALA A 23 9.95 20.81 -3.53
CA ALA A 23 8.92 20.51 -4.52
C ALA A 23 7.73 21.45 -4.32
N ASP A 24 7.22 21.99 -5.42
CA ASP A 24 6.00 22.78 -5.44
C ASP A 24 4.79 21.85 -5.57
N VAL A 25 3.78 22.05 -4.70
CA VAL A 25 2.52 21.31 -4.74
C VAL A 25 1.41 22.27 -5.17
N GLU A 26 0.80 21.98 -6.31
CA GLU A 26 -0.35 22.74 -6.83
C GLU A 26 -1.65 21.97 -6.61
N PHE A 27 -2.66 22.64 -6.08
CA PHE A 27 -4.02 22.12 -5.96
C PHE A 27 -4.92 22.87 -6.93
N SER A 28 -5.54 22.15 -7.86
CA SER A 28 -6.61 22.68 -8.71
C SER A 28 -7.95 22.13 -8.21
N ILE A 29 -8.91 23.05 -8.00
CA ILE A 29 -10.23 22.74 -7.45
C ILE A 29 -11.26 23.21 -8.48
N GLU A 30 -12.11 22.29 -8.91
CA GLU A 30 -13.24 22.58 -9.79
C GLU A 30 -14.54 22.61 -8.99
N GLY A 31 -15.29 23.70 -9.08
CA GLY A 31 -16.57 23.88 -8.39
C GLY A 31 -16.81 25.34 -7.98
N ALA A 32 -18.04 25.64 -7.56
CA ALA A 32 -18.42 26.98 -7.09
C ALA A 32 -18.44 27.10 -5.54
N GLU A 33 -18.33 25.97 -4.84
CA GLU A 33 -18.42 25.91 -3.38
C GLU A 33 -17.05 26.17 -2.73
N ALA A 34 -17.06 26.71 -1.51
CA ALA A 34 -15.85 26.87 -0.73
C ALA A 34 -15.28 25.50 -0.29
N VAL A 35 -13.96 25.35 -0.38
CA VAL A 35 -13.25 24.15 0.07
C VAL A 35 -12.34 24.51 1.24
N LEU A 36 -12.34 23.66 2.27
CA LEU A 36 -11.43 23.75 3.40
C LEU A 36 -10.38 22.65 3.30
N ILE A 37 -9.10 23.04 3.28
CA ILE A 37 -7.98 22.11 3.46
C ILE A 37 -7.51 22.25 4.91
N SER A 38 -7.79 21.25 5.73
CA SER A 38 -7.49 21.27 7.16
C SER A 38 -6.02 20.92 7.48
N ALA A 39 -5.40 20.06 6.66
CA ALA A 39 -4.01 19.65 6.83
C ALA A 39 -3.39 19.24 5.49
N VAL A 40 -2.12 19.58 5.31
CA VAL A 40 -1.26 19.08 4.22
C VAL A 40 0.04 18.59 4.84
N THR A 41 0.43 17.36 4.53
CA THR A 41 1.69 16.77 4.98
C THR A 41 2.39 16.11 3.81
N ALA A 42 3.71 16.32 3.70
CA ALA A 42 4.56 15.62 2.74
C ALA A 42 5.46 14.65 3.49
N HIS A 43 5.60 13.42 2.97
CA HIS A 43 6.37 12.36 3.61
C HIS A 43 7.38 11.81 2.62
N ALA A 44 8.65 11.84 3.00
CA ALA A 44 9.70 11.06 2.33
C ALA A 44 9.64 9.62 2.85
N HIS A 45 8.56 8.92 2.49
CA HIS A 45 8.32 7.55 2.94
C HIS A 45 8.63 6.58 1.80
N ALA A 46 9.09 5.37 2.12
CA ALA A 46 9.17 4.32 1.12
C ALA A 46 7.76 4.00 0.61
N ASP A 47 7.65 3.63 -0.67
CA ASP A 47 6.38 3.37 -1.34
C ASP A 47 5.76 2.04 -0.90
N ALA A 48 5.91 1.68 0.37
CA ALA A 48 5.48 0.43 0.96
C ALA A 48 4.12 0.62 1.63
N ILE A 49 3.11 -0.02 1.07
CA ILE A 49 1.73 0.00 1.56
C ILE A 49 1.44 -1.33 2.25
N VAL A 50 0.86 -1.23 3.45
CA VAL A 50 0.40 -2.39 4.21
C VAL A 50 -1.06 -2.16 4.56
N ARG A 51 -1.93 -3.13 4.24
CA ARG A 51 -3.34 -3.08 4.62
C ARG A 51 -3.77 -4.42 5.18
N GLU A 52 -4.13 -4.42 6.45
CA GLU A 52 -4.76 -5.57 7.08
C GLU A 52 -6.26 -5.63 6.74
N PHE A 53 -6.78 -6.85 6.63
CA PHE A 53 -8.20 -7.13 6.47
C PHE A 53 -8.55 -8.42 7.25
N ASP A 54 -9.83 -8.70 7.43
CA ASP A 54 -10.33 -9.78 8.31
C ASP A 54 -9.62 -11.13 8.15
N ARG A 55 -9.18 -11.46 6.93
CA ARG A 55 -8.57 -12.76 6.61
C ARG A 55 -7.13 -12.66 6.11
N GLY A 56 -6.43 -11.55 6.32
CA GLY A 56 -5.07 -11.44 5.82
C GLY A 56 -4.48 -10.05 5.78
N LEU A 57 -3.43 -9.93 4.97
CA LEU A 57 -2.62 -8.74 4.81
C LEU A 57 -2.33 -8.52 3.32
N VAL A 58 -2.41 -7.27 2.88
CA VAL A 58 -1.90 -6.85 1.57
C VAL A 58 -0.60 -6.09 1.80
N LEU A 59 0.45 -6.52 1.10
CA LEU A 59 1.71 -5.81 0.97
C LEU A 59 1.79 -5.28 -0.46
N ALA A 60 2.10 -4.00 -0.65
CA ALA A 60 2.30 -3.45 -1.98
C ALA A 60 3.50 -2.50 -1.99
N ASN A 61 4.30 -2.59 -3.04
CA ASN A 61 5.44 -1.73 -3.30
C ASN A 61 5.25 -0.97 -4.63
N PRO A 62 4.52 0.16 -4.64
CA PRO A 62 4.48 1.08 -5.79
C PRO A 62 5.83 1.69 -6.22
N SER A 63 6.93 1.49 -5.49
CA SER A 63 8.22 2.11 -5.83
C SER A 63 8.82 1.55 -7.10
N ALA A 64 9.79 2.29 -7.64
CA ALA A 64 10.68 1.81 -8.69
C ALA A 64 11.83 0.92 -8.16
N ARG A 65 11.90 0.65 -6.85
CA ARG A 65 12.98 -0.10 -6.21
C ARG A 65 12.42 -1.32 -5.45
N PRO A 66 13.22 -2.34 -5.12
CA PRO A 66 12.74 -3.38 -4.20
C PRO A 66 12.51 -2.81 -2.79
N TYR A 67 11.52 -3.35 -2.08
CA TYR A 67 11.26 -3.02 -0.68
C TYR A 67 11.06 -4.28 0.17
N GLU A 68 11.66 -4.30 1.35
CA GLU A 68 11.58 -5.40 2.30
C GLU A 68 10.59 -5.08 3.42
N PHE A 69 9.53 -5.86 3.52
CA PHE A 69 8.54 -5.80 4.59
C PHE A 69 8.93 -6.76 5.71
N ASP A 70 8.89 -6.30 6.96
CA ASP A 70 8.97 -7.18 8.13
C ASP A 70 7.54 -7.58 8.56
N VAL A 71 7.08 -8.74 8.08
CA VAL A 71 5.72 -9.22 8.34
C VAL A 71 5.51 -9.52 9.82
N ALA A 72 6.55 -9.96 10.53
CA ALA A 72 6.47 -10.25 11.95
C ALA A 72 6.28 -8.97 12.79
N ALA A 73 6.89 -7.86 12.38
CA ALA A 73 6.68 -6.56 13.00
C ALA A 73 5.31 -5.95 12.63
N LEU A 74 4.86 -6.12 11.38
CA LEU A 74 3.61 -5.56 10.88
C LEU A 74 2.36 -6.25 11.46
N ALA A 75 2.42 -7.55 11.71
CA ALA A 75 1.32 -8.31 12.27
C ALA A 75 1.83 -9.33 13.32
N PRO A 76 2.19 -8.85 14.54
CA PRO A 76 2.75 -9.68 15.59
C PRO A 76 1.88 -10.90 15.93
N GLY A 77 2.50 -12.07 16.00
CA GLY A 77 1.80 -13.35 16.28
C GLY A 77 0.94 -13.88 15.12
N GLY A 78 0.86 -13.17 14.00
CA GLY A 78 0.18 -13.64 12.81
C GLY A 78 0.94 -14.74 12.09
N LYS A 79 0.23 -15.79 11.69
CA LYS A 79 0.71 -16.79 10.75
C LYS A 79 0.08 -16.50 9.40
N PHE A 80 0.90 -16.39 8.37
CA PHE A 80 0.46 -16.04 7.04
C PHE A 80 0.98 -17.02 6.02
N ARG A 81 0.25 -17.12 4.91
CA ARG A 81 0.68 -17.82 3.71
C ARG A 81 0.25 -17.06 2.49
N ARG A 82 0.87 -17.34 1.35
CA ARG A 82 0.40 -16.85 0.06
C ARG A 82 -0.99 -17.41 -0.24
N ILE A 83 -1.76 -16.69 -1.06
CA ILE A 83 -3.00 -17.26 -1.60
C ILE A 83 -2.69 -18.51 -2.42
N GLN A 84 -3.62 -19.47 -2.42
CA GLN A 84 -3.55 -20.60 -3.34
C GLN A 84 -4.22 -20.19 -4.65
N GLY A 85 -3.42 -20.02 -5.70
CA GLY A 85 -3.92 -19.66 -7.01
C GLY A 85 -4.77 -20.77 -7.61
N SER A 86 -5.79 -20.37 -8.38
CA SER A 86 -6.49 -21.29 -9.29
C SER A 86 -5.65 -21.56 -10.54
N ALA A 87 -6.10 -22.49 -11.40
CA ALA A 87 -5.41 -22.84 -12.65
C ALA A 87 -5.23 -21.65 -13.63
N LEU A 88 -5.99 -20.56 -13.45
CA LEU A 88 -5.91 -19.36 -14.29
C LEU A 88 -5.07 -18.24 -13.66
N GLN A 89 -4.45 -18.47 -12.52
CA GLN A 89 -3.61 -17.50 -11.82
C GLN A 89 -2.14 -17.94 -11.84
N ASP A 90 -1.22 -17.01 -11.59
CA ASP A 90 0.22 -17.32 -11.52
C ASP A 90 0.49 -18.33 -10.38
N PRO A 91 0.88 -19.58 -10.69
CA PRO A 91 1.08 -20.61 -9.69
C PRO A 91 2.41 -20.47 -8.93
N LYS A 92 3.36 -19.65 -9.40
CA LYS A 92 4.64 -19.41 -8.72
C LYS A 92 4.48 -18.37 -7.61
N THR A 93 3.74 -17.31 -7.91
CA THR A 93 3.43 -16.29 -6.91
C THR A 93 2.37 -16.80 -5.94
N ASN A 94 1.30 -17.42 -6.45
CA ASN A 94 0.17 -17.88 -5.64
C ASN A 94 0.27 -19.37 -5.32
N ASP A 95 1.34 -19.77 -4.64
CA ASP A 95 1.70 -21.17 -4.39
C ASP A 95 1.19 -21.74 -3.05
N GLY A 96 0.48 -20.93 -2.25
CA GLY A 96 -0.01 -21.33 -0.94
C GLY A 96 1.07 -21.48 0.14
N SER A 97 2.33 -21.14 -0.15
CA SER A 97 3.46 -21.32 0.78
C SER A 97 3.34 -20.43 2.02
N ALA A 98 3.81 -20.92 3.16
CA ALA A 98 3.89 -20.15 4.39
C ALA A 98 4.85 -18.96 4.23
N VAL A 99 4.49 -17.83 4.83
CA VAL A 99 5.26 -16.59 4.80
C VAL A 99 5.58 -16.21 6.24
N ALA A 100 6.87 -16.13 6.55
CA ALA A 100 7.38 -15.77 7.87
C ALA A 100 8.54 -14.79 7.75
N GLY A 101 8.63 -13.86 8.70
CA GLY A 101 9.72 -12.90 8.78
C GLY A 101 9.63 -11.84 7.68
N LYS A 102 10.67 -11.75 6.85
CA LYS A 102 10.85 -10.68 5.87
C LYS A 102 10.40 -11.09 4.48
N VAL A 103 9.70 -10.19 3.79
CA VAL A 103 9.22 -10.36 2.41
C VAL A 103 9.73 -9.21 1.57
N THR A 104 10.51 -9.51 0.54
CA THR A 104 10.96 -8.51 -0.42
C THR A 104 10.05 -8.50 -1.63
N LEU A 105 9.42 -7.36 -1.90
CA LEU A 105 8.66 -7.12 -3.13
C LEU A 105 9.53 -6.34 -4.11
N GLY A 106 9.45 -6.72 -5.38
CA GLY A 106 10.11 -6.00 -6.47
C GLY A 106 9.46 -4.63 -6.73
N PRO A 107 10.01 -3.84 -7.66
CA PRO A 107 9.39 -2.60 -8.12
C PRO A 107 7.98 -2.85 -8.64
N LYS A 108 7.01 -1.99 -8.25
CA LYS A 108 5.61 -2.03 -8.71
C LYS A 108 4.92 -3.38 -8.50
N ASP A 109 5.20 -4.03 -7.38
CA ASP A 109 4.74 -5.38 -7.06
C ASP A 109 3.80 -5.38 -5.85
N ALA A 110 2.96 -6.40 -5.72
CA ALA A 110 2.04 -6.57 -4.61
C ALA A 110 1.79 -8.04 -4.28
N LEU A 111 1.63 -8.33 -3.00
CA LEU A 111 1.39 -9.68 -2.49
C LEU A 111 0.20 -9.70 -1.53
N PHE A 112 -0.73 -10.61 -1.82
CA PHE A 112 -1.80 -10.97 -0.91
C PHE A 112 -1.37 -12.13 -0.03
N LEU A 113 -1.47 -11.92 1.27
CA LEU A 113 -1.26 -12.93 2.28
C LEU A 113 -2.59 -13.25 2.95
N VAL A 114 -2.86 -14.53 3.15
CA VAL A 114 -3.98 -14.98 3.96
C VAL A 114 -3.47 -15.39 5.33
N ARG A 115 -4.22 -15.00 6.35
CA ARG A 115 -3.95 -15.39 7.73
C ARG A 115 -4.37 -16.86 7.88
N ASP A 116 -3.47 -17.69 8.37
CA ASP A 116 -3.86 -19.02 8.81
C ASP A 116 -4.73 -18.86 10.05
N GLY A 117 -5.88 -19.53 10.04
CA GLY A 117 -6.85 -19.43 11.14
C GLY A 117 -6.26 -19.89 12.48
N PRO A 118 -6.99 -19.67 13.59
CA PRO A 118 -6.73 -20.44 14.80
C PRO A 118 -6.75 -21.95 14.52
#